data_AF-W5SBL7-F1
#
_entry.id   AF-W5SBL7-F1
#
_cell.length_a   1.000
_cell.length_b   1.000
_cell.length_c   1.000
_cell.angle_alpha   90.00
_cell.angle_beta   90.00
_cell.angle_gamma   90.00
#
_symmetry.space_group_name_H-M   'P 1'
#
loop_
_entity.id
_entity.type
_entity.pdbx_description
1 polymer ?
#
loop_
_entity_poly.entity_id
_entity_poly.type
_entity_poly.pdbx_seq_one_letter_code
_entity_poly.pdbx_strand_id
1 'polypeptide(L)' 'ALKAMTKGGKFSANAADTEAVKAAAVSAVNKVLGVLDFIIRKTVSSNLDKIRESVKGIQYSETTTEATESGTAQPTTK' A
#
# COMPACT_ATOMS: atom_id res chain seq x y z
N ALA A 1 13.48 -14.05 16.29
CA ALA A 1 12.51 -14.08 15.18
C ALA A 1 13.00 -14.92 14.01
N LEU A 2 14.02 -14.50 13.25
CA LEU A 2 14.48 -15.22 12.04
C LEU A 2 14.73 -16.72 12.26
N LYS A 3 15.52 -17.09 13.28
CA LYS A 3 15.79 -18.49 13.63
C LYS A 3 14.53 -19.32 13.93
N ALA A 4 13.46 -18.68 14.42
CA ALA A 4 12.17 -19.35 14.66
C ALA A 4 11.33 -19.52 13.38
N MET A 5 11.55 -18.67 12.37
CA MET A 5 10.82 -18.68 11.10
C MET A 5 11.49 -19.57 10.05
N THR A 6 12.81 -19.75 10.13
CA THR A 6 13.56 -20.59 9.20
C THR A 6 13.19 -22.06 9.38
N LYS A 7 12.96 -22.76 8.25
CA LYS A 7 12.72 -24.21 8.24
C LYS A 7 13.87 -24.94 8.95
N GLY A 8 13.52 -25.76 9.95
CA GLY A 8 14.50 -26.51 10.74
C GLY A 8 15.24 -25.69 11.80
N GLY A 9 14.92 -24.41 11.98
CA GLY A 9 15.49 -23.58 13.03
C GLY A 9 15.04 -24.04 14.42
N LYS A 10 16.01 -24.33 15.29
CA LYS A 10 15.78 -24.80 16.67
C LYS A 10 16.57 -23.98 17.67
N PHE A 11 15.97 -23.70 18.81
CA PHE A 11 16.66 -23.10 19.95
C PHE A 11 17.17 -24.22 20.85
N SER A 12 18.41 -24.09 21.34
CA SER A 12 18.91 -24.90 22.44
C SER A 12 18.55 -24.16 23.72
N ALA A 13 17.86 -24.83 24.63
CA ALA A 13 17.41 -24.26 25.90
C ALA A 13 17.56 -25.33 26.99
N ASN A 14 17.88 -24.90 28.21
CA ASN A 14 17.79 -25.77 29.36
C ASN A 14 16.32 -26.18 29.57
N ALA A 15 16.08 -27.35 30.17
CA ALA A 15 14.72 -27.85 30.38
C ALA A 15 13.83 -26.84 31.11
N ALA A 16 14.38 -26.15 32.12
CA ALA A 16 13.70 -25.10 32.87
C ALA A 16 13.28 -23.88 32.04
N ASP A 17 14.00 -23.58 30.95
CA ASP A 17 13.80 -22.37 30.14
C ASP A 17 12.97 -22.61 28.87
N THR A 18 12.53 -23.85 28.63
CA THR A 18 11.88 -24.26 27.38
C THR A 18 10.67 -23.38 27.05
N GLU A 19 9.77 -23.16 28.01
CA GLU A 19 8.58 -22.33 27.81
C GLU A 19 8.93 -20.85 27.67
N ALA A 20 9.94 -20.36 28.39
CA ALA A 20 10.42 -18.98 28.26
C ALA A 20 10.99 -18.71 26.87
N VAL A 21 11.81 -19.63 26.34
CA VAL A 21 12.38 -19.53 24.99
C VAL A 21 11.30 -19.61 23.92
N LYS A 22 10.28 -20.47 24.11
CA LYS A 22 9.13 -20.54 23.22
C LYS A 22 8.33 -19.24 23.22
N ALA A 23 8.02 -18.69 24.38
CA ALA A 23 7.30 -17.42 24.51
C ALA A 23 8.08 -16.26 23.87
N ALA A 24 9.41 -16.19 24.11
CA ALA A 24 10.28 -15.20 23.51
C ALA A 24 10.34 -15.34 21.97
N ALA A 25 10.42 -16.58 21.45
CA ALA A 25 10.42 -16.85 20.02
C ALA A 25 9.11 -16.40 19.36
N VAL A 26 7.96 -16.76 19.94
CA VAL A 26 6.62 -16.36 19.45
C VAL A 26 6.47 -14.84 19.49
N SER A 27 6.81 -14.21 20.62
CA SER A 27 6.74 -12.75 20.78
C SER A 27 7.59 -12.02 19.75
N ALA A 28 8.83 -12.48 19.52
CA ALA A 28 9.72 -11.90 18.53
C ALA A 28 9.18 -12.06 17.10
N VAL A 29 8.60 -13.21 16.75
CA VAL A 29 8.00 -13.43 15.42
C VAL A 29 6.78 -12.52 15.22
N ASN A 30 5.88 -12.46 16.19
CA ASN A 30 4.68 -11.62 16.10
C ASN A 30 5.02 -10.14 15.93
N LYS A 31 6.04 -9.63 16.64
CA LYS A 31 6.51 -8.25 16.45
C LYS A 31 7.04 -7.99 15.04
N VAL A 32 7.80 -8.92 14.47
CA VAL A 32 8.33 -8.79 13.09
C VAL A 32 7.20 -8.80 12.07
N LEU A 33 6.24 -9.72 12.20
CA LEU A 33 5.08 -9.77 11.31
C LEU A 33 4.22 -8.50 11.40
N GLY A 34 4.06 -7.93 12.60
CA GLY A 34 3.36 -6.66 12.79
C GLY A 34 4.04 -5.49 12.09
N VAL A 35 5.38 -5.39 12.18
CA VAL A 35 6.14 -4.35 11.46
C VAL A 35 6.07 -4.56 9.94
N LEU A 36 6.15 -5.81 9.48
CA LEU A 36 6.03 -6.15 8.06
C LEU A 36 4.66 -5.73 7.50
N ASP A 37 3.57 -6.05 8.19
CA ASP A 37 2.21 -5.63 7.83
C ASP A 37 2.10 -4.10 7.76
N PHE A 38 2.63 -3.39 8.76
CA PHE A 38 2.66 -1.92 8.77
C PHE A 38 3.38 -1.32 7.57
N ILE A 39 4.56 -1.84 7.21
CA ILE A 39 5.35 -1.35 6.07
C ILE A 39 4.60 -1.59 4.75
N ILE A 40 4.01 -2.79 4.58
CA ILE A 40 3.23 -3.13 3.38
C ILE A 40 2.03 -2.18 3.26
N ARG A 41 1.26 -2.00 4.32
CA ARG A 41 0.09 -1.08 4.32
C ARG A 41 0.49 0.34 3.97
N LYS A 42 1.52 0.88 4.63
CA LYS A 42 2.00 2.25 4.35
C LYS A 42 2.40 2.41 2.88
N THR A 43 3.08 1.41 2.32
CA THR A 43 3.52 1.44 0.92
C THR A 43 2.33 1.38 -0.03
N VAL A 44 1.38 0.47 0.20
CA VAL A 44 0.18 0.33 -0.62
C VAL A 44 -0.67 1.61 -0.54
N SER A 45 -0.97 2.11 0.67
CA SER A 45 -1.73 3.36 0.86
C SER A 45 -1.09 4.53 0.13
N SER A 46 0.23 4.72 0.23
CA SER A 46 0.92 5.81 -0.48
C SER A 46 0.77 5.72 -2.00
N ASN A 47 0.77 4.52 -2.58
CA ASN A 47 0.57 4.37 -4.02
C ASN A 47 -0.91 4.54 -4.42
N LEU A 48 -1.85 4.07 -3.60
CA LEU A 48 -3.28 4.29 -3.81
C LEU A 48 -3.65 5.78 -3.71
N ASP A 49 -3.03 6.52 -2.79
CA ASP A 49 -3.24 7.96 -2.66
C ASP A 49 -2.77 8.70 -3.92
N LYS A 50 -1.62 8.32 -4.50
CA LYS A 50 -1.15 8.88 -5.79
C LYS A 50 -2.15 8.62 -6.92
N ILE A 51 -2.67 7.39 -7.03
CA ILE A 51 -3.69 7.04 -8.03
C ILE A 51 -4.94 7.88 -7.82
N ARG A 52 -5.40 8.06 -6.58
CA ARG A 52 -6.57 8.89 -6.26
C ARG A 52 -6.39 10.33 -6.74
N GLU A 53 -5.23 10.93 -6.52
CA GLU A 53 -4.95 12.29 -7.00
C GLU A 53 -4.89 12.37 -8.53
N SER A 54 -4.27 11.39 -9.21
CA SER A 54 -4.29 11.33 -10.67
C SER A 54 -5.70 11.21 -11.23
N VAL A 55 -6.55 10.38 -10.63
CA VAL A 55 -7.96 10.21 -11.04
C VAL A 55 -8.76 11.51 -10.86
N LYS A 56 -8.54 12.26 -9.76
CA LYS A 56 -9.14 13.59 -9.60
C LYS A 56 -8.73 14.51 -10.74
N GLY A 57 -7.44 14.56 -11.08
CA GLY A 57 -6.92 15.39 -12.18
C GLY A 57 -7.54 15.08 -13.54
N ILE A 58 -7.79 13.80 -13.84
CA ILE A 58 -8.46 13.38 -15.08
C ILE A 58 -9.91 13.89 -15.12
N GLN A 59 -10.67 13.73 -14.02
CA GLN A 59 -12.04 14.24 -13.94
C GLN A 59 -12.13 15.77 -14.11
N TYR A 60 -11.12 16.52 -13.67
CA TYR A 60 -11.04 17.98 -13.92
C TYR A 60 -10.58 18.34 -15.34
N SER A 61 -9.85 17.46 -16.03
CA SER A 61 -9.32 17.72 -17.37
C SER A 61 -10.39 17.50 -18.46
N GLU A 62 -11.33 16.58 -18.26
CA GLU A 62 -12.41 16.30 -19.22
C GLU A 62 -13.55 17.34 -19.20
N THR A 63 -13.58 18.28 -18.24
CA THR A 63 -14.65 19.31 -18.16
C THR A 63 -14.26 20.69 -18.69
N THR A 64 -13.04 20.89 -19.21
CA THR A 64 -12.57 22.26 -19.55
C THR A 64 -12.59 22.59 -21.06
N THR A 65 -13.08 21.72 -21.95
CA THR A 65 -13.01 21.99 -23.42
C THR A 65 -14.22 21.58 -24.26
N GLU A 66 -15.43 21.59 -23.70
CA GLU A 66 -16.66 21.51 -24.51
C GLU A 66 -17.68 22.57 -24.09
N ALA A 67 -17.47 23.83 -24.51
CA ALA A 67 -18.53 24.81 -24.79
C ALA A 67 -17.92 26.12 -25.32
N THR A 68 -17.41 26.08 -26.55
CA THR A 68 -17.58 27.22 -27.46
C THR A 68 -17.48 26.66 -28.87
N GLU A 69 -18.61 26.15 -29.36
CA GLU A 69 -18.81 26.01 -30.80
C GLU A 69 -18.65 27.42 -31.41
N SER A 70 -17.45 27.69 -31.92
CA SER A 70 -17.17 28.83 -32.79
C SER A 70 -17.88 28.59 -34.13
N GLY A 71 -19.21 28.78 -34.13
CA GLY A 71 -20.02 28.79 -35.34
C GLY A 71 -19.84 30.13 -36.07
N THR A 72 -18.79 30.26 -36.88
CA THR A 72 -18.79 31.24 -37.98
C THR A 72 -19.83 30.80 -39.02
N ALA A 73 -21.08 31.18 -38.80
CA ALA A 73 -22.12 31.10 -39.81
C ALA A 73 -22.13 32.38 -40.64
N GLN A 74 -21.35 32.39 -41.73
CA GLN A 74 -21.67 33.23 -42.88
C GLN A 74 -22.60 32.42 -43.80
N PRO A 75 -23.78 32.96 -44.13
CA PRO A 75 -24.27 32.84 -45.50
C PRO A 75 -24.69 34.20 -46.05
N THR A 76 -24.13 34.49 -47.23
CA THR A 76 -24.55 35.52 -48.19
C THR A 76 -25.99 35.28 -48.67
N THR A 77 -26.84 36.31 -48.79
CA THR A 77 -27.84 36.36 -49.87
C THR A 77 -28.31 37.78 -50.25
N LYS A 78 -28.09 38.11 -51.53
CA LYS A 78 -28.68 39.11 -52.44
C LYS A 78 -28.81 40.58 -52.04
#